data_AF-A0A8S1AG46-F1
#
_entry.id   AF-A0A8S1AG46-F1
#
_cell.length_a   1.000
_cell.length_b   1.000
_cell.length_c   1.000
_cell.angle_alpha   90.00
_cell.angle_beta   90.00
_cell.angle_gamma   90.00
#
_symmetry.space_group_name_H-M   'P 1'
#
loop_
_entity.id
_entity.type
_entity.pdbx_description
1 polymer ?
#
loop_
_entity_poly.entity_id
_entity_poly.type
_entity_poly.pdbx_seq_one_letter_code
_entity_poly.pdbx_strand_id
1 'polypeptide(L)'
;MVGFFIAVISLSTATDVVQERPFSNSDAELSMKIDKAVATRDEAKESCGTQEYEYSKETGSCYKIYRVHEIWSEANKTCANDGAYLVILNDEHEAKIVVEMFSKESRLPASWVGVRDDTGMGQWHSVHGDPMDKIYNVWHKYSTNLYVSEACALLNPEGKLYDYYCNYYYHAICEKKPHVL
;
A
#
# COMPACT_ATOMS: atom_id res chain seq x y z
N MET A 1 -31.78 -29.75 -15.02
CA MET A 1 -30.33 -29.88 -14.76
C MET A 1 -29.65 -29.11 -15.89
N VAL A 2 -29.20 -27.89 -15.63
CA VAL A 2 -28.64 -27.02 -16.68
C VAL A 2 -27.14 -27.17 -16.59
N GLY A 3 -26.55 -27.91 -17.54
CA GLY A 3 -25.10 -28.09 -17.63
C GLY A 3 -24.49 -26.89 -18.35
N PHE A 4 -23.57 -26.19 -17.68
CA PHE A 4 -22.74 -25.15 -18.30
C PHE A 4 -21.57 -25.82 -19.03
N PHE A 5 -21.25 -25.40 -20.26
CA PHE A 5 -20.10 -25.88 -21.03
C PHE A 5 -19.08 -24.75 -21.20
N ILE A 6 -17.78 -25.07 -21.21
CA ILE A 6 -16.68 -24.09 -21.40
C ILE A 6 -16.04 -24.31 -22.77
N ALA A 7 -15.92 -23.25 -23.58
CA ALA A 7 -15.30 -23.30 -24.89
C ALA A 7 -13.77 -23.17 -24.81
N VAL A 8 -13.03 -24.06 -25.49
CA VAL A 8 -11.57 -24.02 -25.60
C VAL A 8 -11.19 -23.97 -27.08
N ILE A 9 -10.33 -23.03 -27.48
CA ILE A 9 -9.92 -22.84 -28.88
C ILE A 9 -8.55 -23.52 -29.08
N SER A 10 -8.50 -24.53 -29.94
CA SER A 10 -7.26 -25.19 -30.39
C SER A 10 -6.98 -24.77 -31.85
N LEU A 11 -5.86 -24.10 -32.09
CA LEU A 11 -5.43 -23.66 -33.42
C LEU A 11 -4.95 -24.87 -34.25
N SER A 12 -5.83 -25.43 -35.07
CA SER A 12 -5.47 -26.37 -36.15
C SER A 12 -6.27 -26.03 -37.41
N THR A 13 -5.58 -25.94 -38.53
CA THR A 13 -6.15 -25.52 -39.83
C THR A 13 -7.08 -26.59 -40.42
N ALA A 14 -8.38 -26.47 -40.15
CA ALA A 14 -9.52 -26.84 -41.01
C ALA A 14 -10.80 -26.73 -40.17
N THR A 15 -11.69 -25.79 -40.51
CA THR A 15 -12.99 -25.50 -39.87
C THR A 15 -12.94 -25.54 -38.34
N ASP A 16 -12.83 -24.38 -37.69
CA ASP A 16 -12.85 -24.27 -36.22
C ASP A 16 -14.12 -24.92 -35.64
N VAL A 17 -14.03 -26.20 -35.27
CA VAL A 17 -15.04 -26.90 -34.48
C VAL A 17 -14.77 -26.51 -33.04
N VAL A 18 -15.61 -25.62 -32.50
CA VAL A 18 -15.66 -25.37 -31.06
C VAL A 18 -16.11 -26.67 -30.40
N GLN A 19 -15.15 -27.46 -29.92
CA GLN A 19 -15.44 -28.70 -29.21
C GLN A 19 -15.70 -28.38 -27.74
N GLU A 20 -16.98 -28.33 -27.37
CA GLU A 20 -17.39 -28.17 -25.98
C GLU A 20 -16.99 -29.41 -25.17
N ARG A 21 -16.16 -29.22 -24.14
CA ARG A 21 -15.84 -30.29 -23.18
C ARG A 21 -16.85 -30.24 -22.02
N PRO A 22 -17.27 -31.40 -21.49
CA PRO A 22 -18.13 -31.43 -20.32
C PRO A 22 -17.43 -30.76 -19.13
N PHE A 23 -18.16 -29.88 -18.44
CA PHE A 23 -17.70 -29.21 -17.23
C PHE A 23 -17.34 -30.25 -16.17
N SER A 24 -16.06 -30.30 -15.85
CA SER A 24 -15.50 -31.30 -14.95
C SER A 24 -15.59 -30.85 -13.50
N ASN A 25 -15.49 -31.80 -12.57
CA ASN A 25 -15.45 -31.48 -11.14
C ASN A 25 -14.30 -30.51 -10.79
N SER A 26 -13.17 -30.57 -11.49
CA SER A 26 -12.07 -29.63 -11.32
C SER A 26 -12.41 -28.21 -11.78
N ASP A 27 -13.27 -28.06 -12.80
CA ASP A 27 -13.74 -26.74 -13.25
C ASP A 27 -14.71 -26.14 -12.22
N ALA A 28 -15.56 -26.98 -11.60
CA ALA A 28 -16.44 -26.58 -10.50
C ALA A 28 -15.66 -26.12 -9.26
N GLU A 29 -14.64 -26.88 -8.86
CA GLU A 29 -13.77 -26.51 -7.74
C GLU A 29 -13.01 -25.22 -8.00
N LEU A 30 -12.53 -25.01 -9.23
CA LEU A 30 -11.84 -23.78 -9.61
C LEU A 30 -12.78 -22.58 -9.59
N SER A 31 -14.00 -22.72 -10.12
CA SER A 31 -15.03 -21.67 -10.07
C SER A 31 -15.34 -21.27 -8.63
N MET A 32 -15.56 -22.24 -7.75
CA MET A 32 -15.86 -21.98 -6.34
C MET A 32 -14.70 -21.29 -5.62
N LYS A 33 -13.45 -21.62 -5.96
CA LYS A 33 -12.26 -20.93 -5.43
C LYS A 33 -12.19 -19.47 -5.92
N ILE A 34 -12.54 -19.21 -7.18
CA ILE A 34 -12.60 -17.87 -7.74
C ILE A 34 -13.69 -17.05 -7.05
N ASP A 35 -14.91 -17.58 -6.93
CA ASP A 35 -16.04 -16.89 -6.30
C ASP A 35 -15.73 -16.52 -4.85
N LYS A 36 -15.11 -17.45 -4.10
CA LYS A 36 -14.66 -17.19 -2.73
C LYS A 36 -13.57 -16.10 -2.68
N ALA A 37 -12.60 -16.13 -3.60
CA ALA A 37 -11.54 -15.13 -3.64
C ALA A 37 -12.06 -13.73 -4.02
N VAL A 38 -13.07 -13.66 -4.90
CA VAL A 38 -13.76 -12.41 -5.26
C VAL A 38 -14.51 -11.85 -4.06
N ALA A 39 -15.33 -12.67 -3.38
CA ALA A 39 -16.06 -12.24 -2.18
C ALA A 39 -15.12 -11.69 -1.09
N THR A 40 -14.02 -12.40 -0.80
CA THR A 40 -13.03 -11.92 0.19
C THR A 40 -12.33 -10.63 -0.23
N ARG A 41 -12.16 -10.37 -1.53
CA ARG A 41 -11.56 -9.13 -2.03
C ARG A 41 -12.54 -7.96 -1.87
N ASP A 42 -13.81 -8.20 -2.13
CA ASP A 42 -14.85 -7.17 -2.04
C ASP A 42 -15.09 -6.77 -0.57
N GLU A 43 -15.14 -7.73 0.35
CA GLU A 43 -15.18 -7.47 1.80
C GLU A 43 -13.97 -6.64 2.27
N ALA A 44 -12.77 -6.96 1.80
CA ALA A 44 -11.56 -6.21 2.16
C ALA A 44 -11.57 -4.77 1.63
N LYS A 45 -12.16 -4.53 0.45
CA LYS A 45 -12.33 -3.18 -0.10
C LYS A 45 -13.37 -2.38 0.66
N GLU A 46 -14.51 -2.99 0.96
CA GLU A 46 -15.56 -2.35 1.78
C GLU A 46 -15.03 -1.98 3.16
N SER A 47 -14.18 -2.84 3.73
CA SER A 47 -13.55 -2.60 5.03
C SER A 47 -12.59 -1.40 5.03
N CYS A 48 -11.90 -1.07 3.92
CA CYS A 48 -11.07 0.14 3.85
C CYS A 48 -11.86 1.44 3.52
N GLY A 49 -13.17 1.34 3.30
CA GLY A 49 -14.06 2.46 3.01
C GLY A 49 -14.02 2.90 1.54
N THR A 50 -13.02 3.70 1.14
CA THR A 50 -12.96 4.27 -0.22
C THR A 50 -12.25 3.33 -1.21
N GLN A 51 -12.66 3.37 -2.49
CA GLN A 51 -12.14 2.46 -3.54
C GLN A 51 -10.64 2.63 -3.85
N GLU A 52 -9.98 3.63 -3.27
CA GLU A 52 -8.57 3.95 -3.52
C GLU A 52 -7.61 3.41 -2.45
N TYR A 53 -8.10 2.93 -1.30
CA TYR A 53 -7.25 2.26 -0.32
C TYR A 53 -7.11 0.77 -0.68
N GLU A 54 -5.88 0.28 -0.64
CA GLU A 54 -5.54 -1.11 -0.84
C GLU A 54 -5.32 -1.79 0.52
N TYR A 55 -6.11 -2.84 0.80
CA TYR A 55 -5.93 -3.66 1.99
C TYR A 55 -4.74 -4.61 1.84
N SER A 56 -3.82 -4.61 2.81
CA SER A 56 -2.82 -5.65 2.96
C SER A 56 -3.26 -6.65 4.03
N LYS A 57 -3.41 -7.92 3.62
CA LYS A 57 -3.64 -9.03 4.56
C LYS A 57 -2.42 -9.28 5.46
N GLU A 58 -1.23 -8.94 4.99
CA GLU A 58 0.03 -9.20 5.69
C GLU A 58 0.21 -8.25 6.89
N THR A 59 -0.21 -7.01 6.75
CA THR A 59 -0.12 -5.99 7.81
C THR A 59 -1.45 -5.72 8.52
N GLY A 60 -2.55 -6.25 7.99
CA GLY A 60 -3.90 -6.00 8.51
C GLY A 60 -4.33 -4.54 8.42
N SER A 61 -3.75 -3.78 7.48
CA SER A 61 -3.97 -2.32 7.35
C SER A 61 -4.26 -1.93 5.90
N CYS A 62 -4.87 -0.76 5.75
CA CYS A 62 -5.25 -0.17 4.47
C CYS A 62 -4.27 0.95 4.13
N TYR A 63 -3.73 0.94 2.90
CA TYR A 63 -2.78 1.97 2.45
C TYR A 63 -3.26 2.67 1.19
N LYS A 64 -2.91 3.95 1.05
CA LYS A 64 -3.16 4.75 -0.14
C LYS A 64 -2.00 5.71 -0.38
N ILE A 65 -1.63 5.87 -1.64
CA ILE A 65 -0.64 6.87 -2.06
C ILE A 65 -1.35 8.07 -2.72
N TYR A 66 -1.14 9.25 -2.15
CA TYR A 66 -1.56 10.52 -2.75
C TYR A 66 -0.46 11.03 -3.67
N ARG A 67 -0.80 11.16 -4.95
CA ARG A 67 0.15 11.57 -5.99
C ARG A 67 0.32 13.09 -6.13
N VAL A 68 -0.54 13.86 -5.49
CA VAL A 68 -0.36 15.32 -5.39
C VAL A 68 0.85 15.58 -4.50
N HIS A 69 1.76 16.44 -4.97
CA HIS A 69 2.93 16.79 -4.16
C HIS A 69 2.54 17.87 -3.16
N GLU A 70 2.77 17.60 -1.88
CA GLU A 70 2.38 18.46 -0.76
C GLU A 70 3.55 18.59 0.22
N ILE A 71 3.55 19.66 1.01
CA ILE A 71 4.45 19.76 2.18
C ILE A 71 3.96 18.79 3.26
N TRP A 72 4.86 18.37 4.16
CA TRP A 72 4.54 17.31 5.13
C TRP A 72 3.30 17.63 5.97
N SER A 73 3.12 18.89 6.38
CA SER A 73 1.95 19.30 7.18
C SER A 73 0.63 19.20 6.42
N GLU A 74 0.63 19.49 5.11
CA GLU A 74 -0.56 19.36 4.27
C GLU A 74 -0.82 17.90 3.94
N ALA A 75 0.21 17.11 3.64
CA ALA A 75 0.12 15.67 3.47
C ALA A 75 -0.48 14.98 4.72
N ASN A 76 -0.08 15.40 5.91
CA ASN A 76 -0.65 14.90 7.16
C ASN A 76 -2.16 15.22 7.29
N LYS A 77 -2.57 16.44 6.92
CA LYS A 77 -4.00 16.82 6.87
C LYS A 77 -4.75 16.02 5.81
N THR A 78 -4.14 15.77 4.65
CA THR A 78 -4.72 14.96 3.57
C THR A 78 -5.05 13.56 4.06
N CYS A 79 -4.14 12.89 4.78
CA CYS A 79 -4.44 11.60 5.40
C CYS A 79 -5.54 11.71 6.47
N ALA A 80 -5.46 12.73 7.35
CA ALA A 80 -6.45 12.94 8.41
C ALA A 80 -7.88 13.14 7.88
N ASN A 81 -8.03 13.84 6.74
CA ASN A 81 -9.32 14.06 6.09
C ASN A 81 -9.97 12.75 5.59
N ASP A 82 -9.18 11.71 5.34
CA ASP A 82 -9.64 10.37 4.94
C ASP A 82 -9.84 9.42 6.14
N GLY A 83 -9.76 9.93 7.37
CA GLY A 83 -9.77 9.13 8.59
C GLY A 83 -8.53 8.26 8.75
N ALA A 84 -7.42 8.68 8.13
CA ALA A 84 -6.13 7.99 8.13
C ALA A 84 -5.04 8.86 8.77
N TYR A 85 -3.83 8.33 8.84
CA TYR A 85 -2.62 9.07 9.22
C TYR A 85 -1.54 8.82 8.18
N LEU A 86 -0.52 9.68 8.11
CA LEU A 86 0.67 9.37 7.32
C LEU A 86 1.29 8.07 7.84
N VAL A 87 1.57 7.13 6.94
CA VAL A 87 1.99 5.76 7.31
C VAL A 87 3.10 5.74 8.35
N ILE A 88 2.94 4.90 9.37
CA ILE A 88 3.95 4.65 10.37
C ILE A 88 4.43 3.22 10.15
N LEU A 89 5.62 3.09 9.56
CA LEU A 89 6.22 1.77 9.35
C LEU A 89 6.61 1.19 10.71
N ASN A 90 5.96 0.10 11.12
CA ASN A 90 6.19 -0.53 12.42
C ASN A 90 7.43 -1.44 12.40
N ASP A 91 7.68 -2.12 11.29
CA ASP A 91 8.80 -3.05 11.13
C ASP A 91 9.28 -3.17 9.66
N GLU A 92 10.32 -3.98 9.44
CA GLU A 92 10.87 -4.22 8.10
C GLU A 92 9.88 -4.93 7.16
N HIS A 93 8.98 -5.73 7.72
CA HIS A 93 7.99 -6.48 6.95
C HIS A 93 6.95 -5.53 6.36
N GLU A 94 6.40 -4.64 7.18
CA GLU A 94 5.49 -3.59 6.70
C GLU A 94 6.17 -2.65 5.71
N ALA A 95 7.41 -2.21 5.97
CA ALA A 95 8.18 -1.37 5.05
C ALA A 95 8.30 -2.00 3.66
N LYS A 96 8.61 -3.30 3.62
CA LYS A 96 8.67 -4.06 2.37
C LYS A 96 7.32 -4.10 1.66
N ILE A 97 6.23 -4.40 2.38
CA ILE A 97 4.89 -4.47 1.80
C ILE A 97 4.46 -3.12 1.21
N VAL A 98 4.66 -2.03 1.94
CA VAL A 98 4.33 -0.67 1.47
C VAL A 98 5.11 -0.33 0.20
N VAL A 99 6.41 -0.65 0.15
CA VAL A 99 7.23 -0.44 -1.05
C VAL A 99 6.72 -1.27 -2.23
N GLU A 100 6.44 -2.55 -2.02
CA GLU A 100 5.95 -3.46 -3.06
C GLU A 100 4.60 -3.02 -3.63
N MET A 101 3.66 -2.59 -2.78
CA MET A 101 2.33 -2.12 -3.18
C MET A 101 2.43 -0.96 -4.17
N PHE A 102 3.30 0.02 -3.92
CA PHE A 102 3.38 1.25 -4.71
C PHE A 102 4.51 1.25 -5.75
N SER A 103 5.18 0.12 -5.95
CA SER A 103 6.26 -0.05 -6.95
C SER A 103 5.77 -0.42 -8.36
N LYS A 104 4.49 -0.78 -8.52
CA LYS A 104 4.01 -1.60 -9.66
C LYS A 104 4.00 -0.92 -11.04
N GLU A 105 4.15 0.39 -11.16
CA GLU A 105 4.08 1.05 -12.49
C GLU A 105 5.18 2.07 -12.80
N SER A 106 6.00 2.43 -11.83
CA SER A 106 7.20 3.25 -11.94
C SER A 106 7.74 3.32 -10.53
N ARG A 107 9.07 3.23 -10.35
CA ARG A 107 9.76 3.27 -9.05
C ARG A 107 8.99 4.15 -8.05
N LEU A 108 8.65 3.61 -6.87
CA LEU A 108 7.97 4.36 -5.82
C LEU A 108 8.66 5.73 -5.68
N PRO A 109 7.96 6.85 -5.90
CA PRO A 109 8.58 8.14 -5.73
C PRO A 109 8.79 8.39 -4.23
N ALA A 110 9.81 9.19 -3.88
CA ALA A 110 10.03 9.54 -2.48
C ALA A 110 8.73 10.13 -1.89
N SER A 111 8.27 9.57 -0.78
CA SER A 111 6.96 9.88 -0.21
C SER A 111 7.07 10.19 1.27
N TRP A 112 6.30 11.16 1.74
CA TRP A 112 6.15 11.46 3.14
C TRP A 112 5.61 10.26 3.90
N VAL A 113 6.23 9.99 5.05
CA VAL A 113 5.74 9.07 6.08
C VAL A 113 5.49 9.84 7.37
N GLY A 114 4.79 9.22 8.31
CA GLY A 114 4.32 9.85 9.54
C GLY A 114 5.42 9.98 10.59
N VAL A 115 6.62 10.44 10.23
CA VAL A 115 7.78 10.58 11.12
C VAL A 115 8.41 11.96 10.94
N ARG A 116 8.64 12.68 12.04
CA ARG A 116 9.21 14.04 12.07
C ARG A 116 10.11 14.25 13.29
N ASP A 117 11.07 15.15 13.17
CA ASP A 117 11.85 15.74 14.24
C ASP A 117 11.53 17.24 14.32
N ASP A 118 10.80 17.62 15.37
CA ASP A 118 10.34 19.00 15.61
C ASP A 118 11.43 19.92 16.14
N THR A 119 12.57 19.35 16.52
CA THR A 119 13.65 20.04 17.22
C THR A 119 14.89 20.21 16.37
N GLY A 120 15.04 19.40 15.33
CA GLY A 120 16.28 19.30 14.54
C GLY A 120 17.45 18.69 15.30
N MET A 121 17.21 18.16 16.50
CA MET A 121 18.23 17.61 17.39
C MET A 121 18.28 16.07 17.33
N GLY A 122 17.63 15.46 16.33
CA GLY A 122 17.52 14.02 16.17
C GLY A 122 16.41 13.38 17.01
N GLN A 123 15.46 14.15 17.51
CA GLN A 123 14.33 13.66 18.32
C GLN A 123 13.14 13.27 17.44
N TRP A 124 13.32 12.19 16.69
CA TRP A 124 12.33 11.65 15.77
C TRP A 124 11.18 10.95 16.50
N HIS A 125 9.96 11.25 16.08
CA HIS A 125 8.74 10.61 16.59
C HIS A 125 7.71 10.41 15.47
N SER A 126 6.81 9.44 15.67
CA SER A 126 5.70 9.19 14.77
C SER A 126 4.60 10.25 14.93
N VAL A 127 3.65 10.34 14.00
CA VAL A 127 2.42 11.14 14.15
C VAL A 127 1.52 10.69 15.31
N HIS A 128 1.77 9.50 15.88
CA HIS A 128 1.16 9.03 17.13
C HIS A 128 1.99 9.33 18.38
N GLY A 129 3.19 9.91 18.22
CA GLY A 129 4.11 10.22 19.31
C GLY A 129 5.03 9.06 19.69
N ASP A 130 5.06 7.97 18.92
CA ASP A 130 5.96 6.85 19.18
C ASP A 130 7.41 7.25 18.91
N PRO A 131 8.36 6.96 19.81
CA PRO A 131 9.76 7.26 19.56
C PRO A 131 10.35 6.31 18.50
N MET A 132 11.37 6.79 17.78
CA MET A 132 11.97 6.08 16.65
C MET A 132 12.58 4.70 16.98
N ASP A 133 12.90 4.41 18.26
CA ASP A 133 13.41 3.10 18.68
C ASP A 133 12.31 2.02 18.78
N LYS A 134 11.04 2.40 18.62
CA LYS A 134 9.86 1.50 18.68
C LYS A 134 9.26 1.16 17.33
N ILE A 135 9.71 1.84 16.27
CA ILE A 135 9.19 1.71 14.91
C ILE A 135 10.34 1.45 13.93
N TYR A 136 10.01 1.21 12.67
CA TYR A 136 10.99 0.97 11.62
C TYR A 136 11.95 2.16 11.46
N ASN A 137 13.24 1.92 11.67
CA ASN A 137 14.27 2.96 11.77
C ASN A 137 15.50 2.71 10.88
N VAL A 138 15.28 2.10 9.71
CA VAL A 138 16.36 1.87 8.73
C VAL A 138 16.52 3.11 7.84
N TRP A 139 17.48 3.96 8.21
CA TRP A 139 17.82 5.17 7.49
C TRP A 139 18.79 4.91 6.34
N HIS A 140 18.70 5.73 5.29
CA HIS A 140 19.67 5.73 4.22
C HIS A 140 21.02 6.27 4.70
N LYS A 141 22.13 5.73 4.19
CA LYS A 141 23.51 6.11 4.59
C LYS A 141 23.88 7.59 4.42
N TYR A 142 23.09 8.33 3.65
CA TYR A 142 23.28 9.76 3.40
C TYR A 142 22.19 10.62 4.05
N SER A 143 21.37 10.03 4.93
CA SER A 143 20.53 10.78 5.84
C SER A 143 21.44 11.43 6.90
N THR A 144 21.44 12.76 6.98
CA THR A 144 22.52 13.51 7.64
C THR A 144 22.10 14.17 8.95
N ASN A 145 20.85 14.00 9.37
CA ASN A 145 20.19 14.80 10.40
C ASN A 145 20.45 16.29 10.13
N LEU A 146 19.70 16.87 9.19
CA LEU A 146 19.94 18.11 8.45
C LEU A 146 20.38 19.39 9.24
N TYR A 147 20.54 19.38 10.56
CA TYR A 147 20.87 20.55 11.40
C TYR A 147 19.96 21.75 11.11
N VAL A 148 18.71 21.47 10.78
CA VAL A 148 17.63 22.42 10.50
C VAL A 148 16.70 22.52 11.69
N SER A 149 15.78 23.48 11.72
CA SER A 149 14.83 23.63 12.84
C SER A 149 13.82 22.48 12.94
N GLU A 150 13.40 21.91 11.81
CA GLU A 150 12.54 20.72 11.74
C GLU A 150 12.93 19.86 10.53
N ALA A 151 12.84 18.54 10.68
CA ALA A 151 13.11 17.58 9.61
C ALA A 151 12.00 16.54 9.54
N CYS A 152 11.61 16.14 8.33
CA CYS A 152 10.53 15.20 8.07
C CYS A 152 11.07 13.99 7.31
N ALA A 153 10.51 12.81 7.56
CA ALA A 153 11.00 11.58 6.95
C ALA A 153 10.33 11.29 5.60
N LEU A 154 11.15 10.94 4.61
CA LEU A 154 10.73 10.36 3.33
C LEU A 154 11.04 8.87 3.30
N LEU A 155 10.12 8.07 2.76
CA LEU A 155 10.39 6.69 2.33
C LEU A 155 10.83 6.69 0.87
N ASN A 156 11.99 6.10 0.59
CA ASN A 156 12.49 5.92 -0.77
C ASN A 156 12.04 4.57 -1.37
N PRO A 157 12.19 4.37 -2.70
CA PRO A 157 11.84 3.09 -3.34
C PRO A 157 12.70 1.88 -2.93
N GLU A 158 13.80 2.07 -2.19
CA GLU A 158 14.57 0.97 -1.58
C GLU A 158 14.04 0.56 -0.19
N GLY A 159 13.00 1.24 0.30
CA GLY A 159 12.46 1.04 1.65
C GLY A 159 13.24 1.76 2.76
N LYS A 160 14.16 2.68 2.44
CA LYS A 160 14.95 3.40 3.44
C LYS A 160 14.41 4.80 3.71
N LEU A 161 14.56 5.23 4.95
CA LEU A 161 14.17 6.56 5.40
C LEU A 161 15.23 7.61 5.07
N TYR A 162 14.80 8.82 4.73
CA TYR A 162 15.64 10.01 4.58
C TYR A 162 15.07 11.13 5.42
N ASP A 163 15.93 11.88 6.08
CA ASP A 163 15.55 13.17 6.63
C ASP A 163 15.53 14.23 5.54
N TYR A 164 14.49 15.06 5.53
CA TYR A 164 14.33 16.10 4.53
C TYR A 164 13.60 17.32 5.07
N TYR A 165 13.73 18.44 4.38
CA TYR A 165 13.04 19.68 4.72
C TYR A 165 11.52 19.51 4.60
N CYS A 166 10.80 19.72 5.71
CA CYS A 166 9.35 19.51 5.80
C CYS A 166 8.51 20.34 4.82
N ASN A 167 9.06 21.47 4.36
CA ASN A 167 8.40 22.41 3.45
C ASN A 167 8.61 22.10 1.95
N TYR A 168 9.19 20.95 1.61
CA TYR A 168 9.29 20.49 0.23
C TYR A 168 8.08 19.66 -0.19
N TYR A 169 7.88 19.54 -1.49
CA TYR A 169 6.69 18.94 -2.08
C TYR A 169 6.99 17.48 -2.47
N TYR A 170 6.34 16.54 -1.80
CA TYR A 170 6.43 15.10 -2.09
C TYR A 170 5.06 14.44 -2.03
N HIS A 171 4.97 13.23 -2.57
CA HIS A 171 3.80 12.39 -2.42
C HIS A 171 3.60 11.99 -0.95
N ALA A 172 2.41 11.49 -0.61
CA ALA A 172 2.10 11.03 0.73
C ALA A 172 1.61 9.58 0.69
N ILE A 173 2.04 8.77 1.65
CA ILE A 173 1.45 7.44 1.87
C ILE A 173 0.64 7.51 3.16
N CYS A 174 -0.65 7.23 3.07
CA CYS A 174 -1.57 7.19 4.20
C CYS A 174 -1.85 5.74 4.62
N GLU A 175 -2.07 5.54 5.91
CA GLU A 175 -2.42 4.27 6.53
C GLU A 175 -3.65 4.45 7.42
N LYS A 176 -4.54 3.46 7.42
CA LYS A 176 -5.61 3.32 8.43
C LYS A 176 -5.94 1.86 8.68
N LYS A 177 -6.58 1.61 9.82
CA LYS A 177 -7.14 0.29 10.10
C LYS A 177 -8.42 0.04 9.29
N PRO A 178 -8.64 -1.19 8.82
CA PRO A 178 -9.93 -1.60 8.26
C PRO A 178 -11.07 -1.32 9.24
N HIS A 179 -12.24 -0.93 8.73
CA HIS A 179 -13.48 -0.94 9.49
C HIS A 179 -13.80 -2.38 9.85
N VAL A 180 -13.91 -2.65 11.16
CA VAL A 180 -14.43 -3.92 11.65
C VAL A 180 -15.92 -3.94 11.33
N LEU A 181 -16.32 -4.81 10.40
CA LEU A 181 -17.74 -5.11 10.12
C LEU A 181 -18.34 -5.92 11.28
#